data_AF-A0A7X6NXT6-F1
#
_entry.id   AF-A0A7X6NXT6-F1
#
_cell.length_a   1.000
_cell.length_b   1.000
_cell.length_c   1.000
_cell.angle_alpha   90.00
_cell.angle_beta   90.00
_cell.angle_gamma   90.00
#
_symmetry.space_group_name_H-M   'P 1'
#
loop_
_entity.id
_entity.type
_entity.pdbx_description
1 polymer ?
#
loop_
_entity_poly.entity_id
_entity_poly.type
_entity_poly.pdbx_seq_one_letter_code
_entity_poly.pdbx_strand_id
1 'polypeptide(L)' 'MSSSELNEGDEIMLLDSKQRRYLVTLQSGKEFHSHAGFIPHDEIIGAGEGAVLTSTRGASYT' A
#
# COMPACT_ATOMS: atom_id res chain seq x y z
N MET A 1 4.07 14.54 -14.64
CA MET A 1 3.96 13.15 -14.18
C MET A 1 2.65 13.08 -13.45
N SER A 2 1.63 12.45 -14.04
CA SER A 2 0.32 12.36 -13.42
C SER A 2 0.37 11.19 -12.45
N SER A 3 0.72 11.42 -11.19
CA SER A 3 0.41 10.40 -10.16
C SER A 3 -1.08 10.44 -9.99
N SER A 4 -1.77 9.40 -10.45
CA SER A 4 -3.16 9.15 -10.04
C SER A 4 -3.17 9.00 -8.53
N GLU A 5 -4.10 9.67 -7.87
CA GLU A 5 -4.42 9.37 -6.47
C GLU A 5 -5.12 8.01 -6.41
N LEU A 6 -4.75 7.21 -5.43
CA LEU A 6 -5.36 5.91 -5.16
C LEU A 6 -6.65 6.09 -4.36
N ASN A 7 -7.69 5.36 -4.72
CA ASN A 7 -9.02 5.48 -4.13
C ASN A 7 -9.49 4.17 -3.51
N GLU A 8 -10.49 4.26 -2.63
CA GLU A 8 -11.20 3.07 -2.15
C GLU A 8 -11.83 2.31 -3.33
N GLY A 9 -11.68 0.98 -3.32
CA GLY A 9 -12.12 0.10 -4.39
C GLY A 9 -11.07 -0.16 -5.46
N ASP A 10 -9.98 0.62 -5.51
CA ASP A 10 -8.90 0.38 -6.47
C ASP A 10 -8.16 -0.93 -6.15
N GLU A 11 -7.80 -1.67 -7.19
CA GLU A 11 -6.91 -2.82 -7.10
C GLU A 11 -5.48 -2.36 -7.38
N ILE A 12 -4.63 -2.43 -6.36
CA ILE A 12 -3.25 -1.94 -6.41
C ILE A 12 -2.25 -3.08 -6.23
N MET A 13 -1.01 -2.82 -6.62
CA MET A 13 0.11 -3.72 -6.38
C MET A 13 1.12 -3.06 -5.45
N LEU A 14 1.32 -3.65 -4.28
CA LEU A 14 2.40 -3.27 -3.38
C LEU A 14 3.64 -4.12 -3.66
N LEU A 15 4.79 -3.47 -3.71
CA LEU A 15 6.11 -4.07 -3.88
C LEU A 15 6.92 -3.89 -2.60
N ASP A 16 7.44 -4.98 -2.04
CA ASP A 16 8.41 -4.87 -0.94
C ASP A 16 9.84 -4.60 -1.45
N SER A 17 10.77 -4.39 -0.52
CA SER A 17 12.20 -4.20 -0.82
C SER A 17 12.85 -5.40 -1.54
N LYS A 18 12.20 -6.57 -1.55
CA LYS A 18 12.63 -7.80 -2.23
C LYS A 18 11.87 -8.03 -3.54
N GLN A 19 11.15 -7.02 -4.03
CA GLN A 19 10.34 -7.07 -5.26
C GLN A 19 9.23 -8.13 -5.23
N ARG A 20 8.77 -8.52 -4.04
CA ARG A 20 7.57 -9.35 -3.87
C ARG A 20 6.35 -8.49 -4.13
N ARG A 21 5.38 -9.07 -4.85
CA ARG A 21 4.18 -8.38 -5.32
C ARG A 21 2.98 -8.83 -4.52
N TYR A 22 2.22 -7.87 -4.01
CA TYR A 22 1.00 -8.10 -3.26
C TYR A 22 -0.14 -7.36 -3.95
N LEU A 23 -1.10 -8.10 -4.47
CA LEU A 23 -2.32 -7.53 -5.05
C LEU A 23 -3.30 -7.26 -3.91
N VAL A 24 -3.77 -6.02 -3.79
CA VAL A 24 -4.62 -5.56 -2.69
C VAL A 24 -5.75 -4.72 -3.26
N THR A 25 -6.98 -5.01 -2.87
CA THR A 25 -8.11 -4.12 -3.08
C THR A 25 -8.21 -3.15 -1.91
N LEU A 26 -8.13 -1.85 -2.20
CA LEU A 26 -8.24 -0.81 -1.19
C LEU A 26 -9.66 -0.73 -0.63
N GLN A 27 -9.74 -0.58 0.68
CA GLN A 27 -11.00 -0.49 1.41
C GLN A 27 -10.75 0.26 2.72
N SER A 28 -11.56 1.26 3.01
CA SER A 28 -11.36 2.08 4.20
C SER A 28 -11.48 1.27 5.49
N GLY A 29 -10.64 1.58 6.48
CA GLY A 29 -10.58 0.89 7.77
C GLY A 29 -10.05 -0.55 7.73
N LYS A 30 -9.57 -1.04 6.58
CA LYS A 30 -8.88 -2.33 6.46
C LYS A 30 -7.37 -2.19 6.55
N GLU A 31 -6.69 -3.32 6.68
CA GLU A 31 -5.24 -3.42 6.82
C GLU A 31 -4.66 -4.42 5.82
N PHE A 32 -3.53 -4.05 5.20
CA PHE A 32 -2.67 -4.99 4.49
C PHE A 32 -1.70 -5.62 5.48
N HIS A 33 -1.74 -6.95 5.64
CA HIS A 33 -0.85 -7.67 6.54
C HIS A 33 0.27 -8.40 5.79
N SER A 34 1.47 -8.32 6.35
CA SER A 34 2.64 -9.07 5.92
C SER A 34 3.40 -9.64 7.13
N HIS A 35 4.48 -10.38 6.86
CA HIS A 35 5.39 -10.81 7.93
C HIS A 35 6.04 -9.62 8.67
N ALA A 36 6.16 -8.47 7.98
CA ALA A 36 6.76 -7.25 8.52
C ALA A 36 5.73 -6.30 9.13
N GLY A 37 4.61 -6.81 9.66
CA GLY A 37 3.54 -5.98 10.22
C GLY A 37 2.51 -5.61 9.18
N PHE A 38 1.79 -4.52 9.41
CA PHE A 38 0.67 -4.11 8.57
C PHE A 38 0.78 -2.65 8.14
N ILE A 39 0.03 -2.30 7.09
CA ILE A 39 -0.22 -0.93 6.62
C ILE A 39 -1.72 -0.72 6.59
N PRO A 40 -2.28 0.29 7.30
CA PRO A 40 -3.69 0.65 7.16
C PRO A 40 -3.98 1.09 5.73
N HIS A 41 -5.06 0.60 5.15
CA HIS A 41 -5.49 1.01 3.80
C HIS A 41 -5.77 2.51 3.74
N ASP A 42 -6.20 3.12 4.85
CA ASP A 42 -6.43 4.57 4.94
C ASP A 42 -5.13 5.40 4.78
N GLU A 43 -3.95 4.81 4.99
CA GLU A 43 -2.67 5.46 4.66
C GLU A 43 -2.30 5.36 3.19
N ILE A 44 -2.93 4.42 2.46
CA ILE A 44 -2.70 4.18 1.04
C ILE A 44 -3.70 4.98 0.19
N ILE A 45 -4.95 5.05 0.64
CA ILE A 45 -6.00 5.84 0.01
C ILE A 45 -5.61 7.33 0.07
N GLY A 46 -5.66 8.02 -1.06
CA GLY A 46 -5.20 9.40 -1.21
C GLY A 46 -3.68 9.53 -1.40
N ALA A 47 -2.91 8.45 -1.24
CA ALA A 47 -1.52 8.45 -1.69
C ALA A 47 -1.47 8.41 -3.22
N GLY A 48 -0.40 8.96 -3.78
CA GLY A 48 -0.15 8.86 -5.22
C GLY A 48 0.44 7.50 -5.59
N GLU A 49 0.21 7.05 -6.81
CA GLU A 49 0.94 5.91 -7.39
C GLU A 49 2.46 6.08 -7.22
N GLY A 50 3.12 5.01 -6.75
CA GLY A 50 4.56 4.98 -6.47
C GLY A 50 4.97 5.62 -5.15
N ALA A 51 4.02 5.95 -4.26
CA ALA A 51 4.33 6.40 -2.91
C ALA A 51 5.02 5.30 -2.09
N VAL A 52 6.01 5.70 -1.28
CA VAL A 52 6.67 4.77 -0.36
C VAL A 52 5.91 4.75 0.97
N LEU A 53 5.39 3.57 1.31
CA LEU A 53 4.63 3.32 2.53
C LEU A 53 5.48 2.52 3.52
N THR A 54 5.27 2.74 4.82
CA THR A 54 6.02 2.05 5.87
C THR A 54 5.08 1.24 6.73
N SER A 55 5.36 -0.06 6.88
CA SER A 55 4.57 -0.91 7.78
C SER A 55 4.84 -0.59 9.25
N THR A 56 3.97 -1.09 10.13
CA THR A 56 4.13 -0.96 11.59
C THR A 56 5.40 -1.60 12.18
N ARG A 57 6.14 -2.42 11.41
CA ARG A 57 7.48 -2.91 11.80
C ARG A 57 8.62 -2.34 10.96
N GLY A 58 8.38 -1.23 10.25
CA GLY A 58 9.42 -0.46 9.56
C GLY A 58 9.84 -0.99 8.19
N ALA A 59 9.07 -1.90 7.57
CA ALA A 59 9.36 -2.33 6.20
C ALA A 59 8.76 -1.34 5.19
N SER A 60 9.50 -1.07 4.12
CA SER A 60 9.07 -0.17 3.04
C SER A 60 8.37 -0.94 1.92
N TYR A 61 7.31 -0.32 1.41
CA TYR A 61 6.51 -0.78 0.28
C TYR A 61 6.35 0.35 -0.73
N THR A 62 6.17 0.02 -2.00
CA THR A 62 5.92 0.99 -3.09
C THR A 62 4.85 0.47 -4.03
#